data_AF-A0A256B9B2-F1
#
_entry.id   AF-A0A256B9B2-F1
#
_cell.length_a   1.000
_cell.length_b   1.000
_cell.length_c   1.000
_cell.angle_alpha   90.00
_cell.angle_beta   90.00
_cell.angle_gamma   90.00
#
_symmetry.space_group_name_H-M   'P 1'
#
loop_
_entity.id
_entity.type
_entity.pdbx_description
1 polymer ?
#
loop_
_entity_poly.entity_id
_entity_poly.type
_entity_poly.pdbx_seq_one_letter_code
_entity_poly.pdbx_strand_id
1 'polypeptide(L)'
;MIKFPLTELLDEQACYEWLLKILHPQGLHCPSGHAIPAGQAPHDRQRAPIVKYKCRECGKVFHIFTGTDLSGSHYTCGQIVLILRGFLQGQTTQHIAEELGVDYGTLLSWRHRIQRRGFAHLINGNLPDAEA
;
A
#
# COMPACT_ATOMS: atom_id res chain seq x y z
N MET A 1 4.09 4.14 -20.44
CA MET A 1 2.85 4.04 -19.63
C MET A 1 3.04 2.88 -18.66
N ILE A 2 2.88 3.09 -17.35
CA ILE A 2 2.98 2.00 -16.37
C ILE A 2 1.84 1.02 -16.66
N LYS A 3 2.18 -0.22 -17.00
CA LYS A 3 1.20 -1.30 -17.15
C LYS A 3 0.74 -1.72 -15.75
N PHE A 4 -0.56 -1.61 -15.50
CA PHE A 4 -1.17 -2.01 -14.24
C PHE A 4 -2.04 -3.24 -14.48
N PRO A 5 -1.77 -4.40 -13.85
CA PRO A 5 -2.46 -5.65 -14.17
C PRO A 5 -3.86 -5.68 -13.54
N LEU A 6 -4.79 -4.92 -14.12
CA LEU A 6 -6.15 -4.76 -13.57
C LEU A 6 -6.91 -6.09 -13.45
N THR A 7 -6.72 -7.00 -14.40
CA THR A 7 -7.39 -8.32 -14.41
C THR A 7 -6.89 -9.24 -13.30
N GLU A 8 -5.66 -9.07 -12.84
CA GLU A 8 -5.07 -9.84 -11.73
C GLU A 8 -5.39 -9.22 -10.37
N LEU A 9 -5.87 -7.98 -10.34
CA LEU A 9 -6.20 -7.22 -9.14
C LEU A 9 -7.72 -7.07 -8.96
N LEU A 10 -8.49 -8.02 -9.50
CA LEU A 10 -9.96 -8.01 -9.40
C LEU A 10 -10.45 -8.51 -8.05
N ASP A 11 -9.65 -9.27 -7.30
CA ASP A 11 -9.99 -9.74 -5.96
C ASP A 11 -9.16 -9.06 -4.86
N GLU A 12 -9.79 -8.90 -3.70
CA GLU A 12 -9.22 -8.19 -2.54
C GLU A 12 -7.95 -8.89 -1.99
N GLN A 13 -7.85 -10.22 -2.12
CA GLN A 13 -6.71 -11.00 -1.66
C GLN A 13 -5.50 -10.79 -2.60
N ALA A 14 -5.69 -10.79 -3.91
CA ALA A 14 -4.66 -10.44 -4.88
C ALA A 14 -4.19 -9.00 -4.70
N CYS A 15 -5.11 -8.07 -4.41
CA CYS A 15 -4.75 -6.70 -4.05
C CYS A 15 -3.88 -6.64 -2.80
N TYR A 16 -4.21 -7.42 -1.76
CA TYR A 16 -3.40 -7.52 -0.56
C TYR A 16 -2.00 -8.06 -0.85
N GLU A 17 -1.89 -9.14 -1.63
CA GLU A 17 -0.61 -9.76 -1.97
C GLU A 17 0.28 -8.84 -2.81
N TRP A 18 -0.32 -8.11 -3.75
CA TRP A 18 0.39 -7.10 -4.52
C TRP A 18 0.87 -5.96 -3.63
N LEU A 19 0.01 -5.43 -2.75
CA LEU A 19 0.39 -4.40 -1.78
C LEU A 19 1.49 -4.89 -0.83
N LEU A 20 1.46 -6.16 -0.43
CA LEU A 20 2.47 -6.72 0.47
C LEU A 20 3.85 -6.73 -0.21
N LYS A 21 3.91 -7.16 -1.47
CA LYS A 21 5.16 -7.20 -2.25
C LYS A 21 5.77 -5.81 -2.42
N ILE A 22 4.96 -4.78 -2.73
CA ILE A 22 5.49 -3.44 -2.97
C ILE A 22 5.84 -2.68 -1.67
N LEU A 23 5.05 -2.85 -0.61
CA LEU A 23 5.24 -2.13 0.64
C LEU A 23 6.28 -2.80 1.55
N HIS A 24 6.38 -4.12 1.46
CA HIS A 24 7.24 -4.95 2.31
C HIS A 24 7.99 -5.97 1.44
N PRO A 25 8.95 -5.53 0.61
CA PRO A 25 9.66 -6.42 -0.32
C PRO A 25 10.45 -7.54 0.38
N GLN A 26 10.81 -7.36 1.65
CA GLN A 26 11.47 -8.38 2.48
C GLN A 26 10.49 -9.19 3.35
N GLY A 27 9.18 -9.00 3.14
CA GLY A 27 8.13 -9.56 4.00
C GLY A 27 7.71 -8.61 5.12
N LEU A 28 6.52 -8.86 5.69
CA LEU A 28 5.94 -8.02 6.72
C LEU A 28 6.68 -8.18 8.05
N HIS A 29 7.21 -7.08 8.57
CA HIS A 29 7.90 -7.02 9.85
C HIS A 29 7.20 -6.08 10.83
N CYS A 30 7.47 -6.27 12.12
CA CYS A 30 7.10 -5.30 13.13
C CYS A 30 7.73 -3.93 12.78
N PRO A 31 7.08 -2.79 13.09
CA PRO A 31 7.66 -1.46 12.93
C PRO A 31 8.98 -1.22 13.68
N SER A 32 9.33 -2.10 14.63
CA SER A 32 10.62 -2.12 15.32
C SER A 32 11.67 -3.04 14.66
N GLY A 33 11.37 -3.68 13.53
CA GLY A 33 12.26 -4.56 12.78
C GLY A 33 12.15 -6.06 13.13
N HIS A 34 11.44 -6.43 14.20
CA HIS A 34 11.28 -7.83 14.59
C HIS A 34 10.50 -8.65 13.56
N ALA A 35 10.95 -9.88 13.31
CA ALA A 35 10.27 -10.82 12.43
C ALA A 35 8.94 -11.30 13.03
N ILE A 36 8.03 -11.73 12.16
CA ILE A 36 6.84 -12.48 12.59
C ILE A 36 7.25 -13.95 12.69
N PRO A 37 7.18 -14.58 13.88
CA PRO A 37 7.45 -16.00 14.03
C PRO A 37 6.63 -16.85 13.05
N ALA A 38 7.26 -17.89 12.49
CA ALA A 38 6.58 -18.82 11.59
C ALA A 38 5.33 -19.42 12.26
N GLY A 39 4.20 -19.41 11.55
CA GLY A 39 2.94 -19.91 12.07
C GLY A 39 2.24 -19.01 13.10
N GLN A 40 2.75 -17.80 13.37
CA GLN A 40 2.04 -16.87 14.25
C GLN A 40 0.66 -16.52 13.66
N ALA A 41 -0.39 -16.86 14.40
CA ALA A 41 -1.75 -16.44 14.08
C ALA A 41 -1.90 -14.90 14.22
N PRO A 42 -2.73 -14.27 13.39
CA PRO A 42 -3.05 -12.86 13.57
C PRO A 42 -3.73 -12.60 14.91
N HIS A 43 -3.45 -11.43 15.49
CA HIS A 43 -4.10 -10.94 16.70
C HIS A 43 -5.57 -10.54 16.45
N ASP A 44 -5.86 -10.00 15.27
CA ASP A 44 -7.20 -9.56 14.84
C ASP A 44 -7.36 -9.80 13.34
N ARG A 45 -8.51 -10.35 12.94
CA ARG A 45 -8.86 -10.73 11.56
C ARG A 45 -10.15 -10.10 11.05
N GLN A 46 -10.75 -9.16 11.79
CA GLN A 46 -12.06 -8.58 11.43
C GLN A 46 -12.07 -7.89 10.06
N ARG A 47 -10.92 -7.35 9.64
CA ARG A 47 -10.73 -6.68 8.34
C ARG A 47 -9.93 -7.52 7.34
N ALA A 48 -9.99 -8.86 7.44
CA ALA A 48 -9.31 -9.74 6.48
C ALA A 48 -9.60 -9.30 5.03
N PRO A 49 -8.59 -9.27 4.15
CA PRO A 49 -7.23 -9.81 4.33
C PRO A 49 -6.27 -8.90 5.13
N ILE A 50 -6.66 -7.67 5.47
CA ILE A 50 -5.88 -6.77 6.34
C ILE A 50 -5.99 -7.25 7.80
N VAL A 51 -5.14 -8.20 8.17
CA VAL A 51 -5.04 -8.71 9.53
C VAL A 51 -4.02 -7.94 10.37
N LYS A 52 -4.24 -7.88 11.68
CA LYS A 52 -3.27 -7.28 12.62
C LYS A 52 -2.46 -8.37 13.30
N TYR A 53 -1.16 -8.15 13.43
CA TYR A 53 -0.25 -8.96 14.24
C TYR A 53 0.12 -8.20 15.50
N LYS A 54 0.37 -8.95 16.58
CA LYS A 54 1.00 -8.43 17.80
C LYS A 54 2.42 -8.98 17.87
N CYS A 55 3.43 -8.11 17.83
CA CYS A 55 4.83 -8.51 17.93
C CYS A 55 5.08 -9.21 19.27
N ARG A 56 5.74 -10.37 19.24
CA ARG A 56 6.06 -11.15 20.44
C ARG A 56 7.23 -10.59 21.25
N GLU A 57 8.08 -9.78 20.62
CA GLU A 57 9.24 -9.19 21.26
C GLU A 57 8.92 -7.84 21.91
N CYS A 58 8.29 -6.91 21.17
CA CYS A 58 8.04 -5.55 21.67
C CYS A 58 6.55 -5.23 21.91
N GLY A 59 5.64 -6.18 21.73
CA GLY A 59 4.21 -6.04 22.04
C GLY A 59 3.40 -5.13 21.11
N LYS A 60 4.03 -4.41 20.17
CA LYS A 60 3.35 -3.51 19.22
C LYS A 60 2.36 -4.28 18.34
N VAL A 61 1.21 -3.67 18.09
CA VAL A 61 0.22 -4.17 17.12
C VAL A 61 0.42 -3.46 15.79
N PHE A 62 0.44 -4.21 14.70
CA PHE A 62 0.71 -3.68 13.36
C PHE A 62 0.01 -4.51 12.28
N HIS A 63 -0.16 -3.93 11.11
CA HIS A 63 -0.68 -4.56 9.90
C HIS A 63 0.09 -4.03 8.68
N ILE A 64 -0.28 -4.48 7.49
CA ILE A 64 0.40 -4.15 6.22
C ILE A 64 0.64 -2.64 5.98
N PHE A 65 -0.20 -1.74 6.48
CA PHE A 65 -0.01 -0.31 6.26
C PHE A 65 0.70 0.41 7.41
N THR A 66 0.97 -0.26 8.53
CA THR A 66 1.65 0.36 9.69
C THR A 66 3.06 0.79 9.30
N GLY A 67 3.40 2.06 9.57
CA GLY A 67 4.70 2.65 9.21
C GLY A 67 4.82 3.10 7.75
N THR A 68 3.80 2.87 6.92
CA THR A 68 3.77 3.29 5.50
C THR A 68 3.05 4.62 5.32
N ASP A 69 3.04 5.15 4.09
CA ASP A 69 2.24 6.34 3.79
C ASP A 69 0.73 6.15 3.93
N LEU A 70 0.28 4.90 3.93
CA LEU A 70 -1.11 4.47 3.99
C LEU A 70 -1.56 4.17 5.43
N SER A 71 -0.71 4.41 6.43
CA SER A 71 -1.04 4.25 7.85
C SER A 71 -2.29 5.05 8.23
N GLY A 72 -3.17 4.43 9.01
CA GLY A 72 -4.46 5.02 9.42
C GLY A 72 -5.57 4.86 8.39
N SER A 73 -5.32 4.21 7.25
CA SER A 73 -6.36 3.95 6.27
C SER A 73 -7.41 2.94 6.75
N HIS A 74 -8.66 3.28 6.48
CA HIS A 74 -9.80 2.38 6.59
C HIS A 74 -10.27 1.84 5.22
N TYR A 75 -9.58 2.19 4.13
CA TYR A 75 -9.88 1.68 2.80
C TYR A 75 -9.50 0.21 2.64
N THR A 76 -10.18 -0.44 1.70
CA THR A 76 -9.86 -1.80 1.22
C THR A 76 -8.54 -1.80 0.44
N CYS A 77 -7.95 -2.97 0.27
CA CYS A 77 -6.79 -3.17 -0.58
C CYS A 77 -7.10 -2.75 -2.02
N GLY A 78 -8.25 -3.15 -2.57
CA GLY A 78 -8.69 -2.75 -3.91
C GLY A 78 -8.80 -1.23 -4.08
N GLN A 79 -9.40 -0.52 -3.11
CA GLN A 79 -9.44 0.94 -3.14
C GLN A 79 -8.04 1.55 -3.14
N ILE A 80 -7.14 1.09 -2.26
CA ILE A 80 -5.76 1.61 -2.20
C ILE A 80 -5.03 1.37 -3.52
N VAL A 81 -5.19 0.19 -4.12
CA VAL A 81 -4.63 -0.17 -5.42
C VAL A 81 -5.10 0.82 -6.51
N LEU A 82 -6.41 1.10 -6.58
CA LEU A 82 -6.98 2.05 -7.56
C LEU A 82 -6.52 3.49 -7.31
N ILE A 83 -6.41 3.91 -6.05
CA ILE A 83 -5.88 5.24 -5.68
C ILE A 83 -4.44 5.39 -6.18
N LEU A 84 -3.58 4.41 -5.89
CA LEU A 84 -2.18 4.42 -6.32
C LEU A 84 -2.08 4.41 -7.85
N ARG A 85 -2.90 3.60 -8.54
CA ARG A 85 -2.99 3.60 -10.01
C ARG A 85 -3.35 4.98 -10.54
N GLY A 86 -4.37 5.62 -10.00
CA GLY A 86 -4.79 6.95 -10.43
C GLY A 86 -3.72 8.02 -10.22
N PHE A 87 -2.97 7.94 -9.11
CA PHE A 87 -1.81 8.81 -8.89
C PHE A 87 -0.73 8.61 -9.96
N LEU A 88 -0.40 7.36 -10.28
CA LEU A 88 0.62 7.01 -11.28
C LEU A 88 0.18 7.35 -12.72
N GLN A 89 -1.12 7.34 -12.99
CA GLN A 89 -1.68 7.71 -14.29
C GLN A 89 -1.90 9.23 -14.45
N GLY A 90 -1.59 10.02 -13.42
CA GLY A 90 -1.77 11.48 -13.47
C GLY A 90 -3.23 11.92 -13.40
N GLN A 91 -4.16 11.05 -12.98
CA GLN A 91 -5.55 11.45 -12.72
C GLN A 91 -5.58 12.50 -11.60
N THR A 92 -6.57 13.40 -11.63
CA THR A 92 -6.74 14.41 -10.58
C THR A 92 -7.21 13.75 -9.28
N THR A 93 -6.87 14.33 -8.11
CA THR A 93 -7.36 13.81 -6.82
C THR A 93 -8.87 13.82 -6.75
N GLN A 94 -9.50 14.86 -7.32
CA GLN A 94 -10.96 14.98 -7.36
C GLN A 94 -11.60 13.84 -8.14
N HIS A 95 -11.09 13.53 -9.34
CA HIS A 95 -11.61 12.44 -10.16
C HIS A 95 -11.57 11.10 -9.41
N ILE A 96 -10.44 10.77 -8.78
CA ILE A 96 -10.29 9.51 -8.02
C ILE A 96 -11.24 9.49 -6.81
N ALA A 97 -11.37 10.61 -6.10
CA ALA A 97 -12.24 10.71 -4.93
C ALA A 97 -13.72 10.48 -5.31
N GLU A 98 -14.18 11.10 -6.40
CA GLU A 98 -15.53 10.94 -6.94
C GLU A 98 -15.77 9.52 -7.46
N GLU A 99 -14.82 8.97 -8.23
CA GLU A 99 -14.93 7.62 -8.82
C GLU A 99 -15.01 6.53 -7.74
N LEU A 100 -14.22 6.65 -6.67
CA LEU A 100 -14.13 5.62 -5.62
C LEU A 100 -15.03 5.90 -4.41
N GLY A 101 -15.73 7.05 -4.39
CA GLY A 101 -16.55 7.47 -3.25
C GLY A 101 -15.75 7.65 -1.95
N VAL A 102 -14.53 8.17 -2.04
CA VAL A 102 -13.62 8.36 -0.89
C VAL A 102 -13.41 9.83 -0.55
N ASP A 103 -12.95 10.11 0.67
CA ASP A 103 -12.68 11.48 1.12
C ASP A 103 -11.52 12.14 0.35
N TYR A 104 -11.82 13.26 -0.30
CA TYR A 104 -10.85 14.05 -1.08
C TYR A 104 -9.69 14.55 -0.22
N GLY A 105 -9.95 15.04 1.00
CA GLY A 105 -8.92 15.63 1.86
C GLY A 105 -7.84 14.63 2.25
N THR A 106 -8.26 13.43 2.64
CA THR A 106 -7.41 12.27 2.92
C THR A 106 -6.57 11.92 1.70
N LEU A 107 -7.20 11.83 0.52
CA LEU A 107 -6.53 11.49 -0.72
C LEU A 107 -5.51 12.52 -1.16
N LEU A 108 -5.81 13.82 -1.00
CA LEU A 108 -4.89 14.90 -1.32
C LEU A 108 -3.66 14.89 -0.41
N SER A 109 -3.88 14.66 0.89
CA SER A 109 -2.79 14.50 1.87
C SER A 109 -1.86 13.35 1.48
N TRP A 110 -2.43 12.20 1.10
CA TRP A 110 -1.67 11.05 0.63
C TRP A 110 -0.88 11.35 -0.65
N ARG A 111 -1.52 11.98 -1.64
CA ARG A 111 -0.86 12.36 -2.89
C ARG A 111 0.39 13.20 -2.60
N HIS A 112 0.27 14.24 -1.78
CA HIS A 112 1.40 15.11 -1.45
C HIS A 112 2.53 14.36 -0.74
N ARG A 113 2.20 13.45 0.20
CA ARG A 113 3.20 12.63 0.90
C ARG A 113 3.96 11.71 -0.06
N ILE A 114 3.22 10.98 -0.90
CA ILE A 114 3.79 10.02 -1.86
C ILE A 114 4.64 10.75 -2.90
N GLN A 115 4.13 11.85 -3.47
CA GLN A 115 4.88 12.65 -4.43
C GLN A 115 6.15 13.23 -3.81
N ARG A 116 6.09 13.77 -2.58
CA ARG A 116 7.27 14.27 -1.88
C ARG A 116 8.34 13.18 -1.73
N ARG A 117 7.96 11.95 -1.35
CA ARG A 117 8.91 10.83 -1.28
C ARG A 117 9.46 10.45 -2.65
N GLY A 118 8.61 10.43 -3.68
CA GLY A 118 9.01 10.15 -5.05
C GLY A 118 10.04 11.15 -5.56
N PHE A 119 9.82 12.44 -5.36
CA PHE A 119 10.78 13.50 -5.71
C PHE A 119 12.10 13.36 -4.95
N ALA A 120 12.07 12.97 -3.67
CA ALA A 120 13.28 12.76 -2.88
C ALA A 120 14.13 11.57 -3.37
N HIS A 121 13.54 10.61 -4.08
CA HIS A 121 14.22 9.44 -4.63
C HIS A 121 14.20 9.42 -6.17
N LEU A 122 14.05 10.60 -6.78
CA LEU A 122 13.91 10.71 -8.22
C LEU A 122 15.21 10.22 -8.89
N ILE A 123 15.07 9.23 -9.77
CA ILE A 123 16.17 8.77 -10.61
C ILE A 123 16.35 9.82 -11.71
N ASN A 124 17.40 10.62 -11.60
CA ASN A 124 17.76 11.67 -12.57
C ASN A 124 18.50 11.13 -13.81
N GLY A 125 18.75 9.82 -13.86
CA GLY A 125 19.34 9.15 -15.01
C GLY A 125 18.28 8.63 -15.98
N ASN A 126 18.71 8.32 -17.20
CA ASN A 126 17.85 7.63 -18.15
C ASN A 126 17.44 6.28 -17.57
N LEU A 127 16.15 5.99 -17.58
CA LEU A 127 15.68 4.64 -17.31
C LEU A 127 16.16 3.74 -18.45
N PRO A 128 16.78 2.59 -18.16
CA PRO A 128 17.16 1.66 -19.20
C PRO A 128 15.89 1.14 -19.88
N ASP A 129 15.90 1.09 -21.21
CA ASP A 129 14.92 0.34 -21.98
C ASP A 129 15.19 -1.15 -21.74
N ALA A 130 14.71 -1.70 -20.64
CA ALA A 130 14.65 -3.14 -20.45
C ALA A 130 13.41 -3.65 -21.20
N GLU A 131 13.64 -4.39 -22.28
CA GLU A 131 12.62 -5.19 -22.96
C GLU A 131 11.97 -6.13 -21.93
N ALA A 132 10.67 -5.93 -21.70
CA ALA A 132 9.82 -6.76 -20.86
C ALA A 132 9.23 -7.92 -21.67
#